data_AF-A0A135SP82-F1
#
_entry.id   AF-A0A135SP82-F1
#
_cell.length_a   1.000
_cell.length_b   1.000
_cell.length_c   1.000
_cell.angle_alpha   90.00
_cell.angle_beta   90.00
_cell.angle_gamma   90.00
#
_symmetry.space_group_name_H-M   'P 1'
#
loop_
_entity.id
_entity.type
_entity.pdbx_description
1 polymer ?
#
loop_
_entity_poly.entity_id
_entity_poly.type
_entity_poly.pdbx_seq_one_letter_code
_entity_poly.pdbx_strand_id
1 'polypeptide(L)'
;MPPTTRAQAHRQSLSDITTSDYYDDEDDGGGYGDDDGGSSSSEPESDSDSSLVDDDDHSVIRSPSKLVYKLDTLSHDSRLRVREAFKDPPRLSLQYCRLRDDVYAFQMTELVPRSIRIGSPDSPFATPRCSCREQQQTAGPPCKHLLWLLDQLVKQTLYDHDPASPLTMTADGYPEEIGDPFSDISAFHLDVLADGLRCDVVTPDSEEDSGNTDSDEAEEDENQQQHPNPHRVDEAREMLSAVMSSSSPEDYRPDLFPNPPSTGKKPVKRRDLEGTIFRMLLANNDFFHYFLSQMRSTDPVNDPFRKLSQRVDRVLRELDSYATITPSSEGGSAEGPRDVAWAARHINGVIGLVRTSIFKRDRPLEPQERTSAARTLVHILAAVVERNRDFVSPTSTTRPAAIARRDKNLFLRLVGDRDEDFVLGVLSLLPPDAAAPFLHSLEDILDQLGVNGAPATYVEKFRSLIARLRRSGGSGLAITGSPGAGSKRHGHSQSHDRGSKRMR
;
A
#
# COMPACT_ATOMS: atom_id res chain seq x y z
N MET A 1 -45.45 -34.58 22.08
CA MET A 1 -44.59 -33.50 22.59
C MET A 1 -43.46 -33.29 21.58
N PRO A 2 -43.44 -32.17 20.87
CA PRO A 2 -42.37 -31.85 19.92
C PRO A 2 -41.17 -31.18 20.65
N PRO A 3 -39.94 -31.32 20.12
CA PRO A 3 -38.73 -30.89 20.81
C PRO A 3 -38.40 -29.40 20.60
N THR A 4 -38.07 -28.73 21.70
CA THR A 4 -37.67 -27.33 21.80
C THR A 4 -36.20 -27.15 21.42
N THR A 5 -35.89 -26.19 20.55
CA THR A 5 -34.54 -25.90 20.05
C THR A 5 -33.81 -24.83 20.88
N ARG A 6 -32.48 -24.91 20.81
CA ARG A 6 -31.38 -24.30 21.60
C ARG A 6 -31.40 -22.77 21.81
N ALA A 7 -32.39 -22.04 21.30
CA ALA A 7 -32.46 -20.57 21.41
C ALA A 7 -33.08 -20.05 22.72
N GLN A 8 -33.73 -20.91 23.53
CA GLN A 8 -34.36 -20.48 24.79
C GLN A 8 -33.46 -20.62 26.03
N ALA A 9 -32.32 -21.31 25.95
CA ALA A 9 -31.45 -21.55 27.11
C ALA A 9 -30.47 -20.40 27.40
N HIS A 10 -30.28 -19.43 26.49
CA HIS A 10 -29.26 -18.38 26.67
C HIS A 10 -29.82 -17.05 27.22
N ARG A 11 -31.15 -16.93 27.37
CA ARG A 11 -31.82 -15.73 27.90
C ARG A 11 -32.14 -15.79 29.39
N GLN A 12 -31.93 -16.94 30.06
CA GLN A 12 -32.17 -17.11 31.50
C GLN A 12 -30.90 -17.02 32.35
N SER A 13 -29.71 -16.85 31.75
CA SER A 13 -28.43 -16.85 32.47
C SER A 13 -27.89 -15.46 32.87
N LEU A 14 -28.64 -14.38 32.62
CA LEU A 14 -28.16 -13.00 32.83
C LEU A 14 -29.07 -12.15 33.74
N SER A 15 -30.02 -12.76 34.46
CA SER A 15 -30.94 -12.02 35.34
C SER A 15 -30.74 -12.23 36.84
N ASP A 16 -29.82 -13.09 37.29
CA ASP A 16 -29.65 -13.39 38.73
C ASP A 16 -28.23 -13.11 39.22
N ILE A 17 -27.82 -11.83 39.28
CA ILE A 17 -26.80 -11.37 40.23
C ILE A 17 -27.15 -9.93 40.67
N THR A 18 -27.96 -9.78 41.71
CA THR A 18 -27.89 -8.66 42.67
C THR A 18 -28.54 -9.05 44.01
N THR A 19 -27.87 -8.70 45.11
CA THR A 19 -28.34 -8.70 46.53
C THR A 19 -28.65 -10.09 47.15
N SER A 20 -28.22 -10.50 48.34
CA SER A 20 -28.09 -9.80 49.63
C SER A 20 -27.31 -10.62 50.68
N ASP A 21 -26.99 -9.95 51.80
CA ASP A 21 -26.17 -10.32 52.97
C ASP A 21 -26.65 -11.44 53.93
N TYR A 22 -25.71 -11.84 54.82
CA TYR A 22 -25.78 -12.23 56.25
C TYR A 22 -25.77 -13.71 56.76
N TYR A 23 -24.76 -13.97 57.63
CA TYR A 23 -24.63 -14.89 58.81
C TYR A 23 -24.86 -16.41 58.62
N ASP A 24 -24.23 -17.36 59.33
CA ASP A 24 -23.08 -17.55 60.25
C ASP A 24 -22.97 -19.10 60.45
N ASP A 25 -22.03 -19.57 61.27
CA ASP A 25 -21.90 -20.93 61.87
C ASP A 25 -20.84 -21.92 61.28
N GLU A 26 -19.67 -21.85 61.91
CA GLU A 26 -19.05 -22.90 62.75
C GLU A 26 -18.90 -24.36 62.22
N ASP A 27 -17.62 -24.75 62.05
CA ASP A 27 -16.92 -25.77 62.87
C ASP A 27 -16.20 -26.93 62.15
N ASP A 28 -14.99 -27.15 62.68
CA ASP A 28 -14.24 -28.39 62.89
C ASP A 28 -13.37 -29.06 61.78
N GLY A 29 -12.17 -29.42 62.22
CA GLY A 29 -11.55 -30.71 61.89
C GLY A 29 -10.29 -30.69 61.03
N GLY A 30 -9.11 -30.67 61.69
CA GLY A 30 -7.79 -30.78 61.05
C GLY A 30 -7.41 -32.15 60.47
N GLY A 31 -6.24 -32.22 59.82
CA GLY A 31 -5.63 -33.48 59.39
C GLY A 31 -4.40 -33.31 58.50
N TYR A 32 -3.25 -33.72 59.04
CA TYR A 32 -1.88 -33.69 58.48
C TYR A 32 -1.68 -34.60 57.24
N GLY A 33 -0.66 -34.29 56.40
CA GLY A 33 -0.07 -35.27 55.47
C GLY A 33 0.86 -34.69 54.39
N ASP A 34 2.15 -35.02 54.50
CA ASP A 34 3.35 -34.61 53.78
C ASP A 34 3.50 -34.93 52.26
N ASP A 35 4.56 -34.33 51.69
CA ASP A 35 5.46 -34.75 50.58
C ASP A 35 4.91 -34.77 49.14
N ASP A 36 5.62 -34.38 48.07
CA ASP A 36 7.04 -34.17 47.76
C ASP A 36 7.06 -33.34 46.43
N GLY A 37 7.87 -32.28 46.26
CA GLY A 37 9.13 -32.37 45.52
C GLY A 37 9.05 -31.89 44.05
N GLY A 38 9.63 -30.71 43.73
CA GLY A 38 9.79 -30.27 42.33
C GLY A 38 10.24 -28.81 42.12
N SER A 39 11.52 -28.54 42.39
CA SER A 39 12.34 -27.35 42.06
C SER A 39 11.75 -26.25 41.15
N SER A 40 11.57 -25.05 41.71
CA SER A 40 11.59 -23.78 40.97
C SER A 40 12.64 -22.86 41.59
N SER A 41 13.75 -22.66 40.87
CA SER A 41 14.85 -21.80 41.30
C SER A 41 14.41 -20.34 41.26
N SER A 42 14.32 -19.74 42.45
CA SER A 42 14.18 -18.30 42.66
C SER A 42 15.53 -17.74 43.08
N GLU A 43 16.02 -16.74 42.37
CA GLU A 43 16.92 -15.73 42.93
C GLU A 43 16.17 -14.38 42.87
N PRO A 44 16.05 -13.66 44.00
CA PRO A 44 15.22 -12.47 44.10
C PRO A 44 16.03 -11.16 44.23
N GLU A 45 15.28 -10.06 44.20
CA GLU A 45 15.61 -8.71 44.65
C GLU A 45 16.52 -7.82 43.77
N SER A 46 15.92 -6.81 43.15
CA SER A 46 16.33 -5.43 43.45
C SER A 46 15.21 -4.45 43.09
N ASP A 47 14.56 -3.96 44.13
CA ASP A 47 13.76 -2.75 44.13
C ASP A 47 14.58 -1.52 43.72
N SER A 48 13.83 -0.50 43.26
CA SER A 48 14.22 0.91 43.10
C SER A 48 15.11 1.28 41.91
N ASP A 49 14.46 1.72 40.83
CA ASP A 49 14.63 3.12 40.43
C ASP A 49 13.35 3.68 39.81
N SER A 50 12.60 4.42 40.62
CA SER A 50 11.65 5.40 40.15
C SER A 50 12.42 6.55 39.52
N SER A 51 12.78 6.44 38.24
CA SER A 51 13.25 7.58 37.46
C SER A 51 12.04 8.40 36.99
N LEU A 52 11.35 9.04 37.94
CA LEU A 52 10.69 10.32 37.69
C LEU A 52 11.79 11.38 37.63
N VAL A 53 12.41 11.49 36.46
CA VAL A 53 13.15 12.67 36.04
C VAL A 53 12.72 13.02 34.62
N ASP A 54 12.16 14.22 34.50
CA ASP A 54 11.79 14.94 33.28
C ASP A 54 12.93 15.03 32.24
N ASP A 55 12.53 15.44 31.03
CA ASP A 55 13.26 15.64 29.75
C ASP A 55 13.31 14.41 28.82
N ASP A 56 12.70 14.38 27.64
CA ASP A 56 12.27 15.48 26.79
C ASP A 56 10.80 15.36 26.40
N ASP A 57 10.13 16.50 26.47
CA ASP A 57 8.94 16.83 25.71
C ASP A 57 9.27 16.71 24.21
N HIS A 58 9.42 15.49 23.70
CA HIS A 58 9.72 15.25 22.30
C HIS A 58 8.58 15.83 21.50
N SER A 59 8.82 17.03 20.96
CA SER A 59 7.90 17.71 20.08
C SER A 59 7.63 16.89 18.83
N VAL A 60 8.44 15.86 18.58
CA VAL A 60 8.33 14.99 17.42
C VAL A 60 7.86 13.60 17.83
N ILE A 61 6.86 13.06 17.12
CA ILE A 61 6.36 11.69 17.27
C ILE A 61 6.32 10.96 15.92
N ARG A 62 6.53 9.63 15.93
CA ARG A 62 6.33 8.78 14.75
C ARG A 62 4.98 8.08 14.82
N SER A 63 4.19 8.17 13.75
CA SER A 63 2.89 7.51 13.64
C SER A 63 3.00 6.05 13.19
N PRO A 64 1.91 5.26 13.28
CA PRO A 64 1.88 3.88 12.80
C PRO A 64 2.17 3.75 11.30
N SER A 65 1.81 4.75 10.48
CA SER A 65 2.15 4.78 9.05
C SER A 65 3.64 5.05 8.79
N LYS A 66 4.43 5.30 9.84
CA LYS A 66 5.86 5.68 9.87
C LYS A 66 6.13 7.14 9.51
N LEU A 67 5.10 7.97 9.37
CA LEU A 67 5.23 9.41 9.23
C LEU A 67 5.70 10.03 10.54
N VAL A 68 6.36 11.18 10.46
CA VAL A 68 6.95 11.89 11.60
C VAL A 68 6.21 13.21 11.74
N TYR A 69 5.72 13.54 12.94
CA TYR A 69 4.89 14.71 13.22
C TYR A 69 5.50 15.57 14.33
N LYS A 70 5.53 16.88 14.13
CA LYS A 70 5.76 17.90 15.15
C LYS A 70 4.45 18.25 15.82
N LEU A 71 4.49 18.39 17.14
CA LEU A 71 3.36 18.68 18.01
C LEU A 71 3.54 20.01 18.76
N ASP A 72 4.55 20.81 18.40
CA ASP A 72 4.91 22.09 19.06
C ASP A 72 3.74 23.08 19.14
N THR A 73 2.85 23.03 18.15
CA THR A 73 1.68 23.89 18.00
C THR A 73 0.50 23.46 18.87
N LEU A 74 0.56 22.26 19.47
CA LEU A 74 -0.55 21.67 20.21
C LEU A 74 -0.50 21.97 21.70
N SER A 75 -1.70 22.09 22.29
CA SER A 75 -1.85 22.12 23.75
C SER A 75 -1.29 20.85 24.39
N HIS A 76 -0.85 20.93 25.65
CA HIS A 76 -0.30 19.77 26.37
C HIS A 76 -1.28 18.57 26.38
N ASP A 77 -2.58 18.82 26.58
CA ASP A 77 -3.60 17.76 26.55
C ASP A 77 -3.72 17.13 25.16
N SER A 78 -3.73 17.95 24.10
CA SER A 78 -3.76 17.47 22.71
C SER A 78 -2.51 16.64 22.37
N ARG A 79 -1.33 17.04 22.85
CA ARG A 79 -0.07 16.29 22.66
C ARG A 79 -0.14 14.91 23.29
N LEU A 80 -0.63 14.81 24.52
CA LEU A 80 -0.80 13.53 25.21
C LEU A 80 -1.75 12.59 24.46
N ARG A 81 -2.87 13.11 23.96
CA ARG A 81 -3.84 12.31 23.18
C ARG A 81 -3.26 11.79 21.88
N VAL A 82 -2.55 12.63 21.13
CA VAL A 82 -1.87 12.19 19.89
C VAL A 82 -0.82 11.12 20.21
N ARG A 83 -0.05 11.31 21.28
CA ARG A 83 0.93 10.33 21.76
C ARG A 83 0.27 9.00 22.13
N GLU A 84 -0.83 9.03 22.87
CA GLU A 84 -1.57 7.83 23.24
C GLU A 84 -2.14 7.11 22.01
N ALA A 85 -2.79 7.84 21.11
CA ALA A 85 -3.38 7.28 19.89
C ALA A 85 -2.36 6.64 18.95
N PHE A 86 -1.12 7.15 18.90
CA PHE A 86 -0.05 6.57 18.07
C PHE A 86 0.75 5.47 18.78
N LYS A 87 0.82 5.48 20.11
CA LYS A 87 1.51 4.45 20.90
C LYS A 87 0.75 3.12 20.89
N ASP A 88 -0.58 3.18 21.02
CA ASP A 88 -1.45 2.01 20.91
C ASP A 88 -2.53 2.28 19.83
N PRO A 89 -2.16 2.13 18.54
CA PRO A 89 -3.08 2.44 17.47
C PRO A 89 -4.29 1.50 17.49
N PRO A 90 -5.49 2.04 17.26
CA PRO A 90 -6.69 1.22 17.27
C PRO A 90 -6.61 0.18 16.14
N ARG A 91 -7.03 -1.05 16.42
CA ARG A 91 -7.12 -2.12 15.42
C ARG A 91 -8.34 -1.88 14.54
N LEU A 92 -8.19 -1.01 13.56
CA LEU A 92 -9.25 -0.57 12.66
C LEU A 92 -8.95 -1.03 11.24
N SER A 93 -10.02 -1.36 10.52
CA SER A 93 -10.03 -1.47 9.06
C SER A 93 -11.15 -0.62 8.51
N LEU A 94 -10.97 -0.09 7.30
CA LEU A 94 -12.06 0.57 6.59
C LEU A 94 -12.89 -0.45 5.85
N GLN A 95 -14.21 -0.36 6.00
CA GLN A 95 -15.15 -1.23 5.30
C GLN A 95 -15.52 -0.62 3.96
N TYR A 96 -16.03 0.61 4.00
CA TYR A 96 -16.54 1.33 2.84
C TYR A 96 -16.12 2.78 2.86
N CYS A 97 -16.03 3.38 1.69
CA CYS A 97 -15.97 4.81 1.51
C CYS A 97 -16.97 5.26 0.45
N ARG A 98 -17.46 6.49 0.57
CA ARG A 98 -18.38 7.08 -0.42
C ARG A 98 -18.24 8.60 -0.45
N LEU A 99 -18.59 9.17 -1.60
CA LEU A 99 -18.78 10.60 -1.79
C LEU A 99 -20.28 10.87 -1.96
N ARG A 100 -20.82 11.86 -1.25
CA ARG A 100 -22.20 12.32 -1.40
C ARG A 100 -22.29 13.82 -1.14
N ASP A 101 -22.85 14.58 -2.09
CA ASP A 101 -23.16 16.02 -1.95
C ASP A 101 -21.99 16.90 -1.46
N ASP A 102 -20.73 16.57 -1.77
CA ASP A 102 -19.49 17.21 -1.23
C ASP A 102 -19.05 16.76 0.18
N VAL A 103 -19.42 15.55 0.59
CA VAL A 103 -18.95 14.93 1.83
C VAL A 103 -18.44 13.52 1.55
N TYR A 104 -17.16 13.30 1.83
CA TYR A 104 -16.60 11.97 1.93
C TYR A 104 -16.99 11.34 3.26
N ALA A 105 -17.46 10.09 3.20
CA ALA A 105 -17.76 9.29 4.38
C ALA A 105 -16.95 8.00 4.36
N PHE A 106 -16.27 7.71 5.47
CA PHE A 106 -15.47 6.50 5.67
C PHE A 106 -16.08 5.70 6.82
N GLN A 107 -16.44 4.44 6.57
CA GLN A 107 -16.95 3.53 7.58
C GLN A 107 -15.84 2.60 8.05
N MET A 108 -15.70 2.46 9.37
CA MET A 108 -14.67 1.66 10.02
C MET A 108 -15.31 0.43 10.67
N THR A 109 -14.62 -0.71 10.58
CA THR A 109 -15.00 -1.94 11.27
C THR A 109 -14.46 -1.94 12.69
N GLU A 110 -15.36 -1.92 13.66
CA GLU A 110 -15.13 -2.06 15.11
C GLU A 110 -16.35 -2.78 15.70
N LEU A 111 -16.31 -3.23 16.96
CA LEU A 111 -17.48 -3.78 17.67
C LEU A 111 -18.73 -2.91 17.52
N VAL A 112 -18.53 -1.59 17.46
CA VAL A 112 -19.55 -0.61 17.08
C VAL A 112 -19.04 0.14 15.86
N PRO A 113 -19.63 -0.04 14.65
CA PRO A 113 -19.19 0.65 13.45
C PRO A 113 -19.09 2.15 13.67
N ARG A 114 -17.96 2.73 13.26
CA ARG A 114 -17.71 4.17 13.33
C ARG A 114 -17.68 4.75 11.93
N SER A 115 -18.04 6.02 11.83
CA SER A 115 -18.01 6.75 10.57
C SER A 115 -17.31 8.08 10.74
N ILE A 116 -16.46 8.42 9.78
CA ILE A 116 -15.79 9.71 9.70
C ILE A 116 -16.29 10.43 8.47
N ARG A 117 -16.59 11.72 8.61
CA ARG A 117 -17.06 12.60 7.54
C ARG A 117 -16.08 13.73 7.33
N ILE A 118 -15.68 13.96 6.09
CA ILE A 118 -14.79 15.03 5.64
C ILE A 118 -15.51 15.71 4.48
N GLY A 119 -15.92 16.96 4.65
CA GLY A 119 -16.66 17.68 3.63
C GLY A 119 -15.96 18.95 3.17
N SER A 120 -16.46 19.53 2.08
CA SER A 120 -15.94 20.79 1.55
C SER A 120 -16.02 21.92 2.59
N PRO A 121 -15.24 23.01 2.41
CA PRO A 121 -15.27 24.16 3.32
C PRO A 121 -16.68 24.77 3.51
N ASP A 122 -17.57 24.62 2.54
CA ASP A 122 -18.94 25.12 2.56
C ASP A 122 -19.95 24.11 3.15
N SER A 123 -19.51 22.89 3.44
CA SER A 123 -20.34 21.80 3.97
C SER A 123 -20.45 21.88 5.51
N PRO A 124 -21.45 21.21 6.12
CA PRO A 124 -21.51 21.06 7.58
C PRO A 124 -20.37 20.23 8.17
N PHE A 125 -19.52 19.63 7.33
CA PHE A 125 -18.36 18.82 7.71
C PHE A 125 -17.03 19.44 7.22
N ALA A 126 -16.96 20.77 7.10
CA ALA A 126 -15.74 21.51 6.76
C ALA A 126 -14.53 21.13 7.64
N THR A 127 -14.78 20.82 8.91
CA THR A 127 -13.80 20.14 9.78
C THR A 127 -14.11 18.65 9.83
N PRO A 128 -13.13 17.74 9.69
CA PRO A 128 -13.34 16.30 9.80
C PRO A 128 -14.02 15.89 11.12
N ARG A 129 -15.06 15.04 11.07
CA ARG A 129 -15.80 14.58 12.26
C ARG A 129 -16.00 13.07 12.30
N CYS A 130 -15.74 12.47 13.46
CA CYS A 130 -16.07 11.09 13.77
C CYS A 130 -17.42 10.98 14.51
N SER A 131 -18.15 9.89 14.29
CA SER A 131 -19.39 9.56 15.01
C SER A 131 -19.18 9.05 16.44
N CYS A 132 -17.94 8.94 16.92
CA CYS A 132 -17.61 8.53 18.28
C CYS A 132 -18.05 9.57 19.33
N ARG A 133 -18.28 9.12 20.57
CA ARG A 133 -18.76 9.98 21.66
C ARG A 133 -17.80 11.11 22.02
N GLU A 134 -16.50 10.88 21.89
CA GLU A 134 -15.45 11.87 22.20
C GLU A 134 -15.55 13.11 21.30
N GLN A 135 -15.94 12.93 20.05
CA GLN A 135 -16.01 13.99 19.05
C GLN A 135 -17.44 14.53 18.80
N GLN A 136 -18.45 14.02 19.51
CA GLN A 136 -19.83 14.53 19.45
C GLN A 136 -19.99 15.93 20.08
N GLN A 137 -18.99 16.40 20.84
CA GLN A 137 -18.96 17.78 21.32
C GLN A 137 -18.50 18.70 20.17
N THR A 138 -19.20 19.81 19.96
CA THR A 138 -19.04 20.73 18.81
C THR A 138 -17.65 21.39 18.68
N ALA A 139 -16.75 21.17 19.65
CA ALA A 139 -15.35 21.59 19.63
C ALA A 139 -14.44 20.55 20.35
N GLY A 140 -14.82 19.27 20.30
CA GLY A 140 -14.03 18.20 20.91
C GLY A 140 -12.70 17.99 20.16
N PRO A 141 -11.62 17.63 20.87
CA PRO A 141 -10.34 17.29 20.25
C PRO A 141 -10.48 16.08 19.32
N PRO A 142 -9.55 15.89 18.36
CA PRO A 142 -9.59 14.76 17.45
C PRO A 142 -9.48 13.44 18.22
N CYS A 143 -10.38 12.51 17.94
CA CYS A 143 -10.35 11.17 18.53
C CYS A 143 -9.29 10.29 17.84
N LYS A 144 -8.96 9.15 18.45
CA LYS A 144 -8.01 8.18 17.89
C LYS A 144 -8.40 7.66 16.50
N HIS A 145 -9.70 7.53 16.21
CA HIS A 145 -10.20 7.08 14.91
C HIS A 145 -9.87 8.10 13.81
N LEU A 146 -10.06 9.39 14.12
CA LEU A 146 -9.78 10.48 13.20
C LEU A 146 -8.28 10.62 12.95
N LEU A 147 -7.48 10.61 14.02
CA LEU A 147 -6.02 10.64 13.92
C LEU A 147 -5.47 9.48 13.07
N TRP A 148 -6.00 8.26 13.28
CA TRP A 148 -5.63 7.10 12.49
C TRP A 148 -5.99 7.25 11.01
N LEU A 149 -7.22 7.69 10.70
CA LEU A 149 -7.65 7.83 9.31
C LEU A 149 -6.83 8.90 8.59
N LEU A 150 -6.65 10.07 9.20
CA LEU A 150 -5.87 11.16 8.61
C LEU A 150 -4.41 10.76 8.40
N ASP A 151 -3.81 10.02 9.34
CA ASP A 151 -2.47 9.42 9.14
C ASP A 151 -2.41 8.49 7.92
N GLN A 152 -3.45 7.64 7.72
CA GLN A 152 -3.52 6.81 6.52
C GLN A 152 -3.73 7.63 5.25
N LEU A 153 -4.56 8.68 5.27
CA LEU A 153 -4.81 9.54 4.12
C LEU A 153 -3.54 10.26 3.67
N VAL A 154 -2.87 10.94 4.60
CA VAL A 154 -1.61 11.68 4.36
C VAL A 154 -0.56 10.77 3.74
N LYS A 155 -0.43 9.54 4.25
CA LYS A 155 0.51 8.54 3.72
C LYS A 155 0.27 8.24 2.24
N GLN A 156 -0.98 8.30 1.78
CA GLN A 156 -1.34 8.00 0.40
C GLN A 156 -1.22 9.21 -0.52
N THR A 157 -1.63 10.39 -0.06
CA THR A 157 -1.88 11.56 -0.89
C THR A 157 -0.71 12.54 -0.98
N LEU A 158 0.12 12.60 0.06
CA LEU A 158 1.18 13.60 0.16
C LEU A 158 2.46 13.19 -0.60
N TYR A 159 2.42 13.35 -1.93
CA TYR A 159 3.53 12.98 -2.82
C TYR A 159 4.76 13.89 -2.70
N ASP A 160 4.56 15.19 -2.51
CA ASP A 160 5.60 16.22 -2.65
C ASP A 160 6.37 16.51 -1.36
N HIS A 161 6.06 15.79 -0.28
CA HIS A 161 6.69 16.01 1.02
C HIS A 161 7.96 15.19 1.18
N ASP A 162 8.99 15.81 1.76
CA ASP A 162 10.20 15.10 2.16
C ASP A 162 9.88 14.17 3.34
N PRO A 163 10.00 12.83 3.20
CA PRO A 163 9.62 11.92 4.28
C PRO A 163 10.56 11.94 5.51
N ALA A 164 11.71 12.60 5.39
CA ALA A 164 12.60 12.89 6.51
C ALA A 164 12.26 14.22 7.20
N SER A 165 11.47 15.08 6.55
CA SER A 165 10.94 16.29 7.20
C SER A 165 9.74 15.91 8.05
N PRO A 166 9.72 16.25 9.35
CA PRO A 166 8.53 16.11 10.16
C PRO A 166 7.39 17.00 9.64
N LEU A 167 6.17 16.48 9.67
CA LEU A 167 4.90 17.16 9.37
C LEU A 167 4.40 17.95 10.56
N THR A 168 3.66 19.03 10.37
CA THR A 168 3.20 19.89 11.47
C THR A 168 1.76 19.57 11.83
N MET A 169 1.52 18.97 13.01
CA MET A 169 0.17 18.55 13.42
C MET A 169 -0.71 19.76 13.77
N THR A 170 -1.91 19.85 13.17
CA THR A 170 -2.92 20.85 13.52
C THR A 170 -3.74 20.43 14.74
N ALA A 171 -4.46 21.38 15.35
CA ALA A 171 -5.41 21.11 16.43
C ALA A 171 -6.53 20.12 16.02
N ASP A 172 -6.82 20.02 14.72
CA ASP A 172 -7.85 19.14 14.16
C ASP A 172 -7.34 17.72 13.85
N GLY A 173 -6.04 17.45 14.07
CA GLY A 173 -5.47 16.09 13.99
C GLY A 173 -4.97 15.65 12.62
N TYR A 174 -4.82 16.58 11.67
CA TYR A 174 -4.12 16.36 10.39
C TYR A 174 -2.93 17.31 10.24
N PRO A 175 -1.96 17.00 9.36
CA PRO A 175 -0.82 17.88 9.13
C PRO A 175 -1.18 19.14 8.33
N GLU A 176 -0.54 20.28 8.61
CA GLU A 176 -0.72 21.53 7.87
C GLU A 176 -0.34 21.37 6.39
N GLU A 177 0.61 20.47 6.08
CA GLU A 177 1.17 20.27 4.74
C GLU A 177 0.17 19.67 3.74
N ILE A 178 -0.88 18.99 4.18
CA ILE A 178 -1.95 18.53 3.27
C ILE A 178 -2.95 19.64 2.93
N GLY A 179 -2.90 20.78 3.63
CA GLY A 179 -3.91 21.83 3.49
C GLY A 179 -5.29 21.35 3.93
N ASP A 180 -6.27 21.46 3.03
CA ASP A 180 -7.64 21.02 3.26
C ASP A 180 -7.80 19.52 2.90
N PRO A 181 -8.16 18.64 3.86
CA PRO A 181 -8.30 17.20 3.61
C PRO A 181 -9.33 16.88 2.51
N PHE A 182 -10.39 17.67 2.37
CA PHE A 182 -11.39 17.44 1.33
C PHE A 182 -10.82 17.69 -0.07
N SER A 183 -10.14 18.81 -0.26
CA SER A 183 -9.48 19.18 -1.52
C SER A 183 -8.39 18.18 -1.90
N ASP A 184 -7.65 17.67 -0.91
CA ASP A 184 -6.61 16.67 -1.13
C ASP A 184 -7.19 15.31 -1.58
N ILE A 185 -8.27 14.83 -0.93
CA ILE A 185 -9.00 13.63 -1.38
C ILE A 185 -9.59 13.84 -2.78
N SER A 186 -10.20 15.00 -3.05
CA SER A 186 -10.77 15.34 -4.36
C SER A 186 -9.71 15.33 -5.47
N ALA A 187 -8.53 15.91 -5.21
CA ALA A 187 -7.43 15.92 -6.15
C ALA A 187 -6.82 14.51 -6.38
N PHE A 188 -6.89 13.64 -5.37
CA PHE A 188 -6.40 12.26 -5.46
C PHE A 188 -7.40 11.29 -6.10
N HIS A 189 -8.69 11.62 -6.00
CA HIS A 189 -9.86 10.77 -6.27
C HIS A 189 -10.08 9.64 -5.26
N LEU A 190 -11.33 9.49 -4.81
CA LEU A 190 -11.71 8.54 -3.77
C LEU A 190 -11.46 7.08 -4.18
N ASP A 191 -11.70 6.73 -5.44
CA ASP A 191 -11.54 5.35 -5.92
C ASP A 191 -10.06 4.91 -5.97
N VAL A 192 -9.16 5.80 -6.40
CA VAL A 192 -7.71 5.53 -6.37
C VAL A 192 -7.21 5.48 -4.92
N LEU A 193 -7.75 6.34 -4.05
CA LEU A 193 -7.43 6.34 -2.62
C LEU A 193 -7.91 5.06 -1.92
N ALA A 194 -9.13 4.60 -2.25
CA ALA A 194 -9.77 3.44 -1.67
C ALA A 194 -8.95 2.16 -1.86
N ASP A 195 -8.32 1.99 -3.04
CA ASP A 195 -7.40 0.88 -3.30
C ASP A 195 -6.22 0.88 -2.31
N GLY A 196 -5.63 2.05 -2.04
CA GLY A 196 -4.54 2.20 -1.07
C GLY A 196 -4.96 2.06 0.39
N LEU A 197 -6.22 2.41 0.70
CA LEU A 197 -6.82 2.23 2.01
C LEU A 197 -7.44 0.84 2.22
N ARG A 198 -7.53 0.03 1.16
CA ARG A 198 -8.17 -1.29 1.12
C ARG A 198 -9.64 -1.25 1.55
N CYS A 199 -10.38 -0.24 1.09
CA CYS A 199 -11.81 -0.14 1.31
C CYS A 199 -12.59 -0.18 -0.02
N ASP A 200 -13.86 -0.57 0.05
CA ASP A 200 -14.72 -0.60 -1.13
C ASP A 200 -15.44 0.74 -1.30
N VAL A 201 -15.54 1.24 -2.54
CA VAL A 201 -16.28 2.47 -2.86
C VAL A 201 -17.75 2.11 -3.08
N VAL A 202 -18.65 2.75 -2.33
CA VAL A 202 -20.10 2.54 -2.42
C VAL A 202 -20.74 3.71 -3.15
N THR A 203 -21.52 3.43 -4.20
CA THR A 203 -22.30 4.45 -4.93
C THR A 203 -23.70 4.60 -4.31
N PRO A 204 -24.32 5.79 -4.35
CA PRO A 204 -25.63 6.03 -3.74
C PRO A 204 -26.71 5.02 -4.16
N ASP A 205 -26.71 4.61 -5.43
CA ASP A 205 -27.71 3.70 -6.01
C ASP A 205 -27.60 2.26 -5.50
N SER A 206 -26.51 1.92 -4.81
CA SER A 206 -26.27 0.56 -4.32
C SER A 206 -26.91 0.24 -2.97
N GLU A 207 -27.35 1.24 -2.22
CA GLU A 207 -27.98 1.05 -0.90
C GLU A 207 -29.52 0.98 -0.95
N GLU A 208 -30.17 1.61 -1.94
CA GLU A 208 -31.64 1.68 -2.00
C GLU A 208 -32.33 0.36 -2.41
N ASP A 209 -31.60 -0.59 -3.01
CA ASP A 209 -32.18 -1.86 -3.49
C ASP A 209 -31.81 -3.08 -2.61
N SER A 210 -30.89 -2.93 -1.66
CA SER A 210 -30.46 -4.03 -0.76
C SER A 210 -31.37 -4.25 0.45
N GLY A 211 -32.47 -3.49 0.53
CA GLY A 211 -33.31 -3.35 1.71
C GLY A 211 -34.72 -3.96 1.63
N ASN A 212 -34.98 -4.99 0.83
CA ASN A 212 -36.10 -5.93 1.04
C ASN A 212 -36.21 -6.92 -0.14
N THR A 213 -35.74 -8.15 0.03
CA THR A 213 -36.19 -9.26 -0.82
C THR A 213 -36.13 -10.56 -0.02
N ASP A 214 -36.94 -10.63 1.04
CA ASP A 214 -37.40 -11.90 1.62
C ASP A 214 -38.41 -12.56 0.65
N SER A 215 -37.95 -12.96 -0.53
CA SER A 215 -38.74 -13.77 -1.45
C SER A 215 -37.88 -14.90 -2.01
N ASP A 216 -38.25 -16.12 -1.64
CA ASP A 216 -37.65 -17.42 -1.99
C ASP A 216 -37.70 -17.77 -3.50
N GLU A 217 -37.77 -16.80 -4.40
CA GLU A 217 -37.72 -17.01 -5.85
C GLU A 217 -36.55 -16.22 -6.44
N ALA A 218 -35.36 -16.82 -6.35
CA ALA A 218 -34.16 -16.39 -7.06
C ALA A 218 -34.30 -16.70 -8.55
N GLU A 219 -35.09 -15.89 -9.26
CA GLU A 219 -34.90 -15.68 -10.69
C GLU A 219 -33.70 -14.73 -10.85
N GLU A 220 -32.77 -15.14 -11.69
CA GLU A 220 -31.46 -14.56 -11.91
C GLU A 220 -31.58 -13.18 -12.59
N ASP A 221 -31.79 -12.11 -11.81
CA ASP A 221 -31.64 -10.77 -12.35
C ASP A 221 -30.15 -10.44 -12.48
N GLU A 222 -29.58 -10.79 -13.63
CA GLU A 222 -28.17 -10.60 -13.99
C GLU A 222 -27.71 -9.12 -13.98
N ASN A 223 -28.63 -8.16 -13.80
CA ASN A 223 -28.37 -6.73 -13.96
C ASN A 223 -27.91 -5.99 -12.69
N GLN A 224 -27.90 -6.62 -11.51
CA GLN A 224 -27.48 -5.97 -10.25
C GLN A 224 -26.29 -6.64 -9.56
N GLN A 225 -25.54 -7.48 -10.29
CA GLN A 225 -24.35 -8.14 -9.75
C GLN A 225 -23.24 -7.12 -9.50
N GLN A 226 -23.11 -6.64 -8.26
CA GLN A 226 -21.93 -5.88 -7.84
C GLN A 226 -20.69 -6.73 -8.06
N HIS A 227 -19.90 -6.35 -9.07
CA HIS A 227 -18.61 -6.95 -9.31
C HIS A 227 -17.65 -6.58 -8.17
N PRO A 228 -16.87 -7.53 -7.65
CA PRO A 228 -15.92 -7.24 -6.58
C PRO A 228 -14.86 -6.26 -7.06
N ASN A 229 -14.34 -5.43 -6.16
CA ASN A 229 -13.26 -4.49 -6.46
C ASN A 229 -12.08 -5.25 -7.12
N PRO A 230 -11.67 -4.89 -8.36
CA PRO A 230 -10.54 -5.52 -9.04
C PRO A 230 -9.25 -5.52 -8.22
N HIS A 231 -8.97 -4.44 -7.48
CA HIS A 231 -7.78 -4.36 -6.63
C HIS A 231 -7.82 -5.42 -5.52
N ARG A 232 -8.99 -5.63 -4.91
CA ARG A 232 -9.17 -6.68 -3.89
C ARG A 232 -8.97 -8.08 -4.47
N VAL A 233 -9.39 -8.30 -5.72
CA VAL A 233 -9.16 -9.57 -6.43
C VAL A 233 -7.67 -9.82 -6.64
N ASP A 234 -6.92 -8.80 -7.04
CA ASP A 234 -5.46 -8.88 -7.21
C ASP A 234 -4.73 -9.13 -5.88
N GLU A 235 -5.10 -8.44 -4.79
CA GLU A 235 -4.51 -8.69 -3.48
C GLU A 235 -4.84 -10.10 -2.95
N ALA A 236 -6.08 -10.57 -3.17
CA ALA A 236 -6.47 -11.93 -2.81
C ALA A 236 -5.67 -12.98 -3.61
N ARG A 237 -5.42 -12.72 -4.90
CA ARG A 237 -4.56 -13.54 -5.75
C ARG A 237 -3.14 -13.60 -5.22
N GLU A 238 -2.57 -12.46 -4.84
CA GLU A 238 -1.21 -12.36 -4.29
C GLU A 238 -1.06 -13.07 -2.95
N MET A 239 -2.07 -12.96 -2.09
CA MET A 239 -2.11 -13.67 -0.81
C MET A 239 -2.16 -15.17 -1.01
N LEU A 240 -3.05 -15.65 -1.88
CA LEU A 240 -3.19 -17.07 -2.15
C LEU A 240 -1.98 -17.64 -2.88
N SER A 241 -1.43 -16.92 -3.85
CA SER A 241 -0.27 -17.39 -4.61
C SER A 241 0.94 -17.53 -3.69
N ALA A 242 1.18 -16.60 -2.76
CA ALA A 242 2.29 -16.69 -1.82
C ALA A 242 2.21 -17.88 -0.85
N VAL A 243 1.00 -18.30 -0.48
CA VAL A 243 0.79 -19.43 0.44
C VAL A 243 0.83 -20.78 -0.30
N MET A 244 0.22 -20.85 -1.48
CA MET A 244 -0.06 -22.12 -2.17
C MET A 244 0.91 -22.42 -3.31
N SER A 245 1.63 -21.43 -3.82
CA SER A 245 2.50 -21.57 -4.99
C SER A 245 3.83 -20.83 -4.82
N SER A 246 4.84 -21.28 -5.55
CA SER A 246 6.07 -20.52 -5.76
C SER A 246 6.08 -19.76 -7.10
N SER A 247 4.97 -19.78 -7.84
CA SER A 247 4.80 -19.11 -9.13
C SER A 247 4.51 -17.61 -8.96
N SER A 248 4.60 -16.88 -10.07
CA SER A 248 4.11 -15.50 -10.13
C SER A 248 2.61 -15.44 -9.75
N PRO A 249 2.13 -14.36 -9.11
CA PRO A 249 0.69 -14.17 -8.88
C PRO A 249 -0.13 -14.21 -10.17
N GLU A 250 0.43 -13.75 -11.29
CA GLU A 250 -0.24 -13.65 -12.59
C GLU A 250 -0.59 -15.05 -13.16
N ASP A 251 0.29 -16.03 -12.95
CA ASP A 251 0.10 -17.40 -13.41
C ASP A 251 -0.72 -18.26 -12.44
N TYR A 252 -1.01 -17.76 -11.24
CA TYR A 252 -1.72 -18.50 -10.21
C TYR A 252 -3.22 -18.58 -10.50
N ARG A 253 -3.75 -19.82 -10.58
CA ARG A 253 -5.17 -20.16 -10.77
C ARG A 253 -5.88 -19.25 -11.79
N PRO A 254 -5.47 -19.26 -13.08
CA PRO A 254 -6.05 -18.41 -14.11
C PRO A 254 -7.55 -18.68 -14.35
N ASP A 255 -8.09 -19.77 -13.81
CA ASP A 255 -9.52 -20.11 -13.80
C ASP A 255 -10.36 -19.27 -12.82
N LEU A 256 -9.76 -18.72 -11.74
CA LEU A 256 -10.52 -18.11 -10.64
C LEU A 256 -10.72 -16.59 -10.74
N PHE A 257 -9.71 -15.88 -11.25
CA PHE A 257 -9.62 -14.42 -11.11
C PHE A 257 -10.12 -13.60 -12.30
N PRO A 258 -10.10 -14.07 -13.56
CA PRO A 258 -10.62 -13.27 -14.68
C PRO A 258 -12.10 -12.94 -14.55
N ASN A 259 -12.88 -13.86 -13.96
CA ASN A 259 -14.32 -13.72 -13.75
C ASN A 259 -14.65 -14.02 -12.28
N PRO A 260 -14.31 -13.10 -11.36
CA PRO A 260 -14.55 -13.32 -9.95
C PRO A 260 -16.07 -13.36 -9.67
N PRO A 261 -16.52 -14.15 -8.69
CA PRO A 261 -17.94 -14.21 -8.35
C PRO A 261 -18.42 -12.86 -7.84
N SER A 262 -19.67 -12.51 -8.18
CA SER A 262 -20.35 -11.34 -7.62
C SER A 262 -20.34 -11.36 -6.08
N THR A 263 -20.30 -10.18 -5.48
CA THR A 263 -20.45 -10.04 -4.03
C THR A 263 -21.79 -10.63 -3.58
N GLY A 264 -21.84 -11.24 -2.39
CA GLY A 264 -23.06 -11.88 -1.86
C GLY A 264 -23.29 -13.35 -2.22
N LYS A 265 -22.53 -13.95 -3.15
CA LYS A 265 -22.60 -15.41 -3.40
C LYS A 265 -22.06 -16.20 -2.19
N LYS A 266 -22.64 -17.38 -1.93
CA LYS A 266 -22.20 -18.27 -0.84
C LYS A 266 -20.68 -18.51 -0.94
N PRO A 267 -19.91 -18.26 0.14
CA PRO A 267 -18.46 -18.28 0.08
C PRO A 267 -17.91 -19.70 -0.16
N VAL A 268 -18.63 -20.73 0.30
CA VAL A 268 -18.18 -22.13 0.20
C VAL A 268 -18.35 -22.67 -1.22
N LYS A 269 -17.23 -22.97 -1.88
CA LYS A 269 -17.17 -23.69 -3.16
C LYS A 269 -16.84 -25.16 -2.89
N ARG A 270 -17.80 -26.05 -3.14
CA ARG A 270 -17.63 -27.50 -2.91
C ARG A 270 -16.46 -28.03 -3.73
N ARG A 271 -15.58 -28.81 -3.09
CA ARG A 271 -14.38 -29.45 -3.70
C ARG A 271 -13.30 -28.48 -4.20
N ASP A 272 -13.35 -27.21 -3.82
CA ASP A 272 -12.32 -26.22 -4.15
C ASP A 272 -12.07 -25.32 -2.93
N LEU A 273 -11.10 -25.72 -2.09
CA LEU A 273 -10.76 -24.99 -0.87
C LEU A 273 -10.15 -23.62 -1.19
N GLU A 274 -9.22 -23.55 -2.14
CA GLU A 274 -8.63 -22.29 -2.60
C GLU A 274 -9.70 -21.33 -3.13
N GLY A 275 -10.64 -21.82 -3.95
CA GLY A 275 -11.77 -21.03 -4.42
C GLY A 275 -12.72 -20.60 -3.30
N THR A 276 -12.82 -21.38 -2.21
CA THR A 276 -13.58 -21.01 -1.01
C THR A 276 -12.89 -19.88 -0.25
N ILE A 277 -11.58 -20.01 0.00
CA ILE A 277 -10.80 -18.98 0.69
C ILE A 277 -10.80 -17.68 -0.13
N PHE A 278 -10.62 -17.78 -1.45
CA PHE A 278 -10.73 -16.63 -2.36
C PHE A 278 -12.06 -15.88 -2.18
N ARG A 279 -13.19 -16.58 -2.21
CA ARG A 279 -14.50 -15.98 -1.98
C ARG A 279 -14.65 -15.35 -0.60
N MET A 280 -14.09 -15.99 0.44
CA MET A 280 -14.10 -15.43 1.80
C MET A 280 -13.27 -14.14 1.89
N LEU A 281 -12.11 -14.08 1.23
CA LEU A 281 -11.27 -12.87 1.16
C LEU A 281 -12.01 -11.71 0.46
N LEU A 282 -12.82 -12.00 -0.56
CA LEU A 282 -13.63 -11.00 -1.24
C LEU A 282 -14.85 -10.55 -0.41
N ALA A 283 -15.49 -11.47 0.31
CA ALA A 283 -16.75 -11.19 0.99
C ALA A 283 -16.60 -10.62 2.41
N ASN A 284 -15.44 -10.81 3.07
CA ASN A 284 -15.26 -10.44 4.47
C ASN A 284 -13.97 -9.63 4.68
N ASN A 285 -14.13 -8.37 5.08
CA ASN A 285 -13.03 -7.44 5.38
C ASN A 285 -12.16 -7.88 6.56
N ASP A 286 -12.75 -8.35 7.65
CA ASP A 286 -12.00 -8.79 8.82
C ASP A 286 -11.14 -10.02 8.50
N PHE A 287 -11.70 -10.96 7.74
CA PHE A 287 -10.96 -12.13 7.27
C PHE A 287 -9.82 -11.74 6.34
N PHE A 288 -10.06 -10.81 5.41
CA PHE A 288 -9.03 -10.27 4.52
C PHE A 288 -7.89 -9.63 5.31
N HIS A 289 -8.18 -8.71 6.24
CA HIS A 289 -7.17 -8.04 7.03
C HIS A 289 -6.45 -8.97 8.00
N TYR A 290 -7.15 -9.95 8.59
CA TYR A 290 -6.53 -11.00 9.37
C TYR A 290 -5.54 -11.79 8.53
N PHE A 291 -5.96 -12.31 7.37
CA PHE A 291 -5.10 -13.10 6.49
C PHE A 291 -3.87 -12.31 6.05
N LEU A 292 -4.09 -11.07 5.61
CA LEU A 292 -3.05 -10.11 5.24
C LEU A 292 -2.04 -9.85 6.37
N SER A 293 -2.50 -9.74 7.62
CA SER A 293 -1.62 -9.54 8.79
C SER A 293 -0.68 -10.71 9.05
N GLN A 294 -1.01 -11.90 8.54
CA GLN A 294 -0.18 -13.12 8.67
C GLN A 294 0.81 -13.28 7.50
N MET A 295 0.71 -12.44 6.46
CA MET A 295 1.59 -12.50 5.29
C MET A 295 2.99 -11.97 5.63
N ARG A 296 4.02 -12.52 4.99
CA ARG A 296 5.41 -12.10 5.20
C ARG A 296 5.67 -10.78 4.50
N SER A 297 6.67 -10.03 4.97
CA SER A 297 7.11 -8.81 4.31
C SER A 297 7.66 -9.03 2.90
N THR A 298 8.10 -10.26 2.58
CA THR A 298 8.62 -10.66 1.27
C THR A 298 7.55 -11.10 0.28
N ASP A 299 6.30 -11.26 0.73
CA ASP A 299 5.22 -11.75 -0.10
C ASP A 299 4.72 -10.63 -1.05
N PRO A 300 4.25 -10.94 -2.26
CA PRO A 300 3.87 -9.94 -3.27
C PRO A 300 2.84 -8.91 -2.77
N VAL A 301 1.91 -9.34 -1.92
CA VAL A 301 0.88 -8.45 -1.32
C VAL A 301 1.46 -7.36 -0.41
N ASN A 302 2.66 -7.60 0.14
CA ASN A 302 3.37 -6.67 1.01
C ASN A 302 4.54 -5.97 0.30
N ASP A 303 4.77 -6.25 -0.98
CA ASP A 303 5.80 -5.58 -1.78
C ASP A 303 5.36 -4.13 -2.11
N PRO A 304 6.00 -3.10 -1.52
CA PRO A 304 5.60 -1.71 -1.72
C PRO A 304 5.76 -1.26 -3.17
N PHE A 305 6.75 -1.77 -3.91
CA PHE A 305 7.00 -1.38 -5.29
C PHE A 305 5.93 -1.95 -6.22
N ARG A 306 5.40 -3.13 -5.91
CA ARG A 306 4.29 -3.73 -6.62
C ARG A 306 2.99 -2.94 -6.43
N LYS A 307 2.69 -2.49 -5.19
CA LYS A 307 1.54 -1.62 -4.92
C LYS A 307 1.61 -0.29 -5.64
N LEU A 308 2.81 0.29 -5.72
CA LEU A 308 3.05 1.50 -6.50
C LEU A 308 2.83 1.27 -8.01
N SER A 309 3.23 0.12 -8.53
CA SER A 309 2.94 -0.28 -9.93
C SER A 309 1.44 -0.39 -10.19
N GLN A 310 0.71 -1.09 -9.33
CA GLN A 310 -0.75 -1.27 -9.43
C GLN A 310 -1.50 0.07 -9.38
N ARG A 311 -1.04 1.01 -8.56
CA ARG A 311 -1.59 2.37 -8.54
C ARG A 311 -1.40 3.07 -9.88
N VAL A 312 -0.23 2.95 -10.52
CA VAL A 312 -0.01 3.52 -11.84
C VAL A 312 -0.92 2.87 -12.88
N ASP A 313 -1.10 1.55 -12.83
CA ASP A 313 -2.03 0.86 -13.74
C ASP A 313 -3.47 1.33 -13.57
N ARG A 314 -3.91 1.58 -12.33
CA ARG A 314 -5.21 2.19 -12.05
C ARG A 314 -5.31 3.58 -12.67
N VAL A 315 -4.35 4.45 -12.40
CA VAL A 315 -4.31 5.84 -12.92
C VAL A 315 -4.34 5.86 -14.45
N LEU A 316 -3.55 5.00 -15.10
CA LEU A 316 -3.51 4.93 -16.56
C LEU A 316 -4.83 4.43 -17.14
N ARG A 317 -5.48 3.44 -16.50
CA ARG A 317 -6.81 2.97 -16.90
C ARG A 317 -7.85 4.08 -16.80
N GLU A 318 -7.81 4.86 -15.74
CA GLU A 318 -8.71 6.01 -15.57
C GLU A 318 -8.48 7.10 -16.61
N LEU A 319 -7.22 7.37 -16.97
CA LEU A 319 -6.89 8.29 -18.06
C LEU A 319 -7.37 7.76 -19.42
N ASP A 320 -7.22 6.46 -19.67
CA ASP A 320 -7.71 5.80 -20.89
C ASP A 320 -9.26 5.88 -20.96
N SER A 321 -9.95 5.69 -19.83
CA SER A 321 -11.40 5.87 -19.68
C SER A 321 -11.83 7.33 -19.93
N TYR A 322 -11.09 8.30 -19.39
CA TYR A 322 -11.35 9.73 -19.59
C TYR A 322 -11.37 10.14 -21.07
N ALA A 323 -10.51 9.52 -21.89
CA ALA A 323 -10.46 9.78 -23.32
C ALA A 323 -11.55 9.05 -24.14
N THR A 324 -12.27 8.09 -23.55
CA THR A 324 -13.22 7.23 -24.27
C THR A 324 -14.67 7.40 -23.83
N ILE A 325 -14.94 7.78 -22.59
CA ILE A 325 -16.30 7.88 -22.04
C ILE A 325 -17.03 9.13 -22.59
N THR A 326 -18.14 8.89 -23.29
CA THR A 326 -19.23 9.86 -23.46
C THR A 326 -20.18 9.75 -22.26
N PRO A 327 -20.59 10.85 -21.64
CA PRO A 327 -21.20 10.83 -20.32
C PRO A 327 -22.63 10.28 -20.39
N SER A 328 -22.93 9.39 -19.45
CA SER A 328 -24.23 9.35 -18.82
C SER A 328 -24.29 10.54 -17.85
N SER A 329 -25.36 11.33 -17.94
CA SER A 329 -25.56 12.58 -17.23
C SER A 329 -25.29 12.49 -15.72
N GLU A 330 -24.23 13.12 -15.21
CA GLU A 330 -24.16 13.54 -13.80
C GLU A 330 -23.49 14.91 -13.69
N GLY A 331 -24.06 15.75 -12.82
CA GLY A 331 -23.63 17.12 -12.54
C GLY A 331 -22.19 17.18 -12.02
N GLY A 332 -21.63 18.39 -11.97
CA GLY A 332 -20.23 18.64 -11.61
C GLY A 332 -19.80 17.79 -10.41
N SER A 333 -18.96 16.79 -10.67
CA SER A 333 -18.36 15.97 -9.64
C SER A 333 -17.52 16.86 -8.74
N ALA A 334 -17.58 16.62 -7.43
CA ALA A 334 -16.67 17.25 -6.47
C ALA A 334 -15.21 16.86 -6.74
N GLU A 335 -14.98 15.77 -7.49
CA GLU A 335 -13.68 15.34 -7.97
C GLU A 335 -13.35 15.98 -9.33
N GLY A 336 -12.10 16.41 -9.50
CA GLY A 336 -11.62 17.04 -10.72
C GLY A 336 -11.58 16.12 -11.96
N PRO A 337 -11.13 16.61 -13.11
CA PRO A 337 -10.96 15.76 -14.31
C PRO A 337 -9.78 14.80 -14.17
N ARG A 338 -9.97 13.55 -14.61
CA ARG A 338 -8.93 12.49 -14.66
C ARG A 338 -8.03 12.65 -15.91
N ASP A 339 -7.53 13.85 -16.12
CA ASP A 339 -6.78 14.25 -17.31
C ASP A 339 -5.28 13.92 -17.25
N VAL A 340 -4.53 14.37 -18.26
CA VAL A 340 -3.07 14.13 -18.34
C VAL A 340 -2.32 14.79 -17.19
N ALA A 341 -2.75 15.97 -16.71
CA ALA A 341 -2.09 16.65 -15.61
C ALA A 341 -2.28 15.87 -14.31
N TRP A 342 -3.50 15.36 -14.08
CA TRP A 342 -3.81 14.46 -12.99
C TRP A 342 -2.96 13.18 -13.04
N ALA A 343 -2.96 12.47 -14.17
CA ALA A 343 -2.20 11.23 -14.32
C ALA A 343 -0.68 11.46 -14.14
N ALA A 344 -0.15 12.54 -14.71
CA ALA A 344 1.26 12.91 -14.57
C ALA A 344 1.65 13.21 -13.11
N ARG A 345 0.77 13.87 -12.34
CA ARG A 345 0.97 14.12 -10.90
C ARG A 345 1.10 12.80 -10.14
N HIS A 346 0.18 11.87 -10.34
CA HIS A 346 0.23 10.57 -9.66
C HIS A 346 1.46 9.74 -10.06
N ILE A 347 1.82 9.70 -11.34
CA ILE A 347 2.98 8.94 -11.82
C ILE A 347 4.28 9.52 -11.25
N ASN A 348 4.46 10.85 -11.28
CA ASN A 348 5.63 11.50 -10.68
C ASN A 348 5.68 11.29 -9.16
N GLY A 349 4.53 11.37 -8.49
CA GLY A 349 4.40 11.07 -7.07
C GLY A 349 4.81 9.63 -6.74
N VAL A 350 4.38 8.66 -7.53
CA VAL A 350 4.81 7.26 -7.40
C VAL A 350 6.32 7.11 -7.61
N ILE A 351 6.91 7.75 -8.62
CA ILE A 351 8.37 7.74 -8.82
C ILE A 351 9.10 8.35 -7.61
N GLY A 352 8.55 9.43 -7.04
CA GLY A 352 9.01 10.02 -5.78
C GLY A 352 8.96 9.04 -4.62
N LEU A 353 7.86 8.30 -4.45
CA LEU A 353 7.72 7.26 -3.43
C LEU A 353 8.68 6.10 -3.62
N VAL A 354 8.92 5.67 -4.88
CA VAL A 354 9.94 4.67 -5.21
C VAL A 354 11.32 5.18 -4.80
N ARG A 355 11.67 6.42 -5.17
CA ARG A 355 12.95 7.06 -4.83
C ARG A 355 13.13 7.15 -3.31
N THR A 356 12.15 7.68 -2.58
CA THR A 356 12.19 7.75 -1.12
C THR A 356 12.37 6.37 -0.53
N SER A 357 11.57 5.40 -0.96
CA SER A 357 11.69 4.04 -0.48
C SER A 357 13.11 3.56 -0.68
N ILE A 358 13.72 3.77 -1.86
CA ILE A 358 15.09 3.38 -2.18
C ILE A 358 16.16 4.03 -1.26
N PHE A 359 16.05 5.33 -0.95
CA PHE A 359 17.16 6.09 -0.37
C PHE A 359 16.98 6.51 1.09
N LYS A 360 15.75 6.54 1.61
CA LYS A 360 15.42 7.07 2.95
C LYS A 360 15.02 5.97 3.94
N ARG A 361 15.50 4.75 3.72
CA ARG A 361 15.25 3.62 4.63
C ARG A 361 16.45 3.34 5.54
N ASP A 362 16.15 2.75 6.69
CA ASP A 362 17.13 2.45 7.74
C ASP A 362 18.04 1.25 7.41
N ARG A 363 17.68 0.46 6.39
CA ARG A 363 18.40 -0.76 5.97
C ARG A 363 18.72 -0.73 4.47
N PRO A 364 19.78 -1.41 3.99
CA PRO A 364 19.98 -1.60 2.56
C PRO A 364 18.84 -2.40 1.90
N LEU A 365 18.62 -2.20 0.60
CA LEU A 365 17.68 -3.01 -0.18
C LEU A 365 18.13 -4.47 -0.26
N GLU A 366 17.19 -5.37 -0.05
CA GLU A 366 17.37 -6.76 -0.42
C GLU A 366 17.37 -6.93 -1.95
N PRO A 367 18.06 -7.95 -2.50
CA PRO A 367 18.13 -8.17 -3.95
C PRO A 367 16.76 -8.23 -4.65
N GLN A 368 15.77 -8.85 -4.00
CA GLN A 368 14.41 -8.94 -4.51
C GLN A 368 13.72 -7.57 -4.54
N GLU A 369 13.85 -6.77 -3.47
CA GLU A 369 13.31 -5.41 -3.42
C GLU A 369 13.96 -4.52 -4.48
N ARG A 370 15.27 -4.66 -4.73
CA ARG A 370 15.97 -3.93 -5.82
C ARG A 370 15.38 -4.26 -7.18
N THR A 371 15.21 -5.57 -7.43
CA THR A 371 14.63 -6.07 -8.68
C THR A 371 13.18 -5.61 -8.83
N SER A 372 12.40 -5.58 -7.75
CA SER A 372 11.03 -5.10 -7.77
C SER A 372 10.94 -3.60 -8.05
N ALA A 373 11.78 -2.79 -7.39
CA ALA A 373 11.87 -1.36 -7.68
C ALA A 373 12.24 -1.08 -9.14
N ALA A 374 13.23 -1.81 -9.68
CA ALA A 374 13.61 -1.71 -11.09
C ALA A 374 12.46 -2.12 -12.02
N ARG A 375 11.75 -3.22 -11.70
CA ARG A 375 10.56 -3.67 -12.45
C ARG A 375 9.50 -2.58 -12.52
N THR A 376 9.14 -1.99 -11.39
CA THR A 376 8.14 -0.91 -11.32
C THR A 376 8.55 0.29 -12.15
N LEU A 377 9.81 0.72 -12.09
CA LEU A 377 10.32 1.83 -12.87
C LEU A 377 10.30 1.55 -14.39
N VAL A 378 10.76 0.35 -14.80
CA VAL A 378 10.72 -0.08 -16.21
C VAL A 378 9.28 -0.14 -16.72
N HIS A 379 8.37 -0.69 -15.91
CA HIS A 379 6.93 -0.77 -16.22
C HIS A 379 6.31 0.61 -16.42
N ILE A 380 6.53 1.55 -15.49
CA ILE A 380 6.05 2.93 -15.61
C ILE A 380 6.55 3.57 -16.91
N LEU A 381 7.85 3.41 -17.22
CA LEU A 381 8.42 3.97 -18.44
C LEU A 381 7.80 3.36 -19.69
N ALA A 382 7.67 2.03 -19.76
CA ALA A 382 7.03 1.34 -20.88
C ALA A 382 5.59 1.83 -21.09
N ALA A 383 4.80 1.88 -20.02
CA ALA A 383 3.39 2.25 -20.08
C ALA A 383 3.16 3.70 -20.52
N VAL A 384 4.06 4.62 -20.17
CA VAL A 384 4.04 6.02 -20.64
C VAL A 384 4.47 6.14 -22.10
N VAL A 385 5.50 5.39 -22.52
CA VAL A 385 6.01 5.43 -23.90
C VAL A 385 5.00 4.83 -24.90
N GLU A 386 4.28 3.78 -24.51
CA GLU A 386 3.19 3.20 -25.30
C GLU A 386 2.03 4.20 -25.52
N ARG A 387 1.82 5.13 -24.58
CA ARG A 387 0.73 6.11 -24.58
C ARG A 387 1.10 7.45 -25.24
N ASN A 388 1.88 7.43 -26.31
CA ASN A 388 2.15 8.62 -27.13
C ASN A 388 0.95 8.99 -28.03
N ARG A 389 -0.15 9.40 -27.40
CA ARG A 389 -1.38 9.86 -28.06
C ARG A 389 -2.02 11.02 -27.29
N ASP A 390 -2.93 11.73 -27.95
CA ASP A 390 -3.71 12.79 -27.31
C ASP A 390 -4.89 12.20 -26.52
N PHE A 391 -5.00 12.55 -25.24
CA PHE A 391 -6.08 12.26 -24.30
C PHE A 391 -6.93 13.52 -24.15
N VAL A 392 -7.99 13.60 -24.94
CA VAL A 392 -8.93 14.72 -24.88
C VAL A 392 -10.31 14.15 -24.63
N SER A 393 -10.98 14.65 -23.59
CA SER A 393 -12.35 14.24 -23.32
C SER A 393 -13.26 14.65 -24.47
N PRO A 394 -14.14 13.76 -24.96
CA PRO A 394 -15.08 14.07 -26.02
C PRO A 394 -16.08 15.18 -25.62
N THR A 395 -16.23 15.45 -24.33
CA THR A 395 -17.16 16.45 -23.78
C THR A 395 -16.50 17.79 -23.46
N SER A 396 -15.18 17.90 -23.65
CA SER A 396 -14.48 19.14 -23.31
C SER A 396 -15.06 20.30 -24.13
N THR A 397 -15.53 21.33 -23.43
CA THR A 397 -15.97 22.59 -24.04
C THR A 397 -14.79 23.38 -24.63
N THR A 398 -13.57 23.04 -24.20
CA THR A 398 -12.33 23.62 -24.69
C THR A 398 -11.96 22.97 -26.01
N ARG A 399 -11.76 23.78 -27.05
CA ARG A 399 -11.31 23.27 -28.35
C ARG A 399 -9.98 22.52 -28.17
N PRO A 400 -9.80 21.30 -28.74
CA PRO A 400 -8.56 20.53 -28.60
C PRO A 400 -7.28 21.27 -29.05
N ALA A 401 -7.42 22.26 -29.93
CA ALA A 401 -6.32 23.11 -30.39
C ALA A 401 -5.89 24.18 -29.37
N ALA A 402 -6.75 24.52 -28.40
CA ALA A 402 -6.47 25.47 -27.34
C ALA A 402 -5.75 24.83 -26.14
N ILE A 403 -5.82 23.50 -26.00
CA ILE A 403 -5.11 22.75 -24.96
C ILE A 403 -3.65 22.61 -25.38
N ALA A 404 -2.71 23.00 -24.49
CA ALA A 404 -1.29 22.87 -24.77
C ALA A 404 -0.93 21.39 -25.05
N ARG A 405 0.01 21.15 -25.96
CA ARG A 405 0.38 19.77 -26.36
C ARG A 405 0.78 18.88 -25.20
N ARG A 406 1.45 19.42 -24.18
CA ARG A 406 1.80 18.70 -22.95
C ARG A 406 0.60 18.34 -22.09
N ASP A 407 -0.46 19.13 -22.11
CA ASP A 407 -1.62 18.93 -21.23
C ASP A 407 -2.64 17.94 -21.82
N LYS A 408 -2.42 17.52 -23.08
CA LYS A 408 -3.21 16.49 -23.74
C LYS A 408 -2.43 15.23 -24.09
N ASN A 409 -1.11 15.18 -23.95
CA ASN A 409 -0.33 13.98 -24.29
C ASN A 409 0.62 13.60 -23.14
N LEU A 410 0.38 12.44 -22.54
CA LEU A 410 1.12 11.95 -21.37
C LEU A 410 2.61 11.75 -21.65
N PHE A 411 2.94 11.16 -22.80
CA PHE A 411 4.33 10.99 -23.23
C PHE A 411 5.04 12.33 -23.34
N LEU A 412 4.44 13.33 -23.99
CA LEU A 412 5.03 14.67 -24.10
C LEU A 412 5.16 15.35 -22.75
N ARG A 413 4.20 15.16 -21.83
CA ARG A 413 4.22 15.77 -20.49
C ARG A 413 5.40 15.31 -19.66
N LEU A 414 5.71 14.01 -19.71
CA LEU A 414 6.67 13.33 -18.81
C LEU A 414 8.04 13.07 -19.44
N VAL A 415 8.13 12.84 -20.76
CA VAL A 415 9.36 12.41 -21.43
C VAL A 415 9.66 13.23 -22.69
N GLY A 416 8.67 13.46 -23.53
CA GLY A 416 8.87 13.91 -24.92
C GLY A 416 9.22 15.39 -25.10
N ASP A 417 8.77 16.31 -24.23
CA ASP A 417 8.99 17.75 -24.41
C ASP A 417 10.32 18.25 -23.82
N ARG A 418 10.66 17.80 -22.60
CA ARG A 418 11.85 18.24 -21.87
C ARG A 418 12.50 17.08 -21.15
N ASP A 419 13.82 17.12 -21.08
CA ASP A 419 14.60 16.19 -20.27
C ASP A 419 14.55 16.61 -18.80
N GLU A 420 13.56 16.09 -18.08
CA GLU A 420 13.36 16.27 -16.64
C GLU A 420 13.89 15.05 -15.84
N ASP A 421 14.79 14.26 -16.44
CA ASP A 421 15.34 13.00 -15.92
C ASP A 421 14.33 11.87 -15.60
N PHE A 422 13.02 12.14 -15.53
CA PHE A 422 11.92 11.19 -15.33
C PHE A 422 12.32 9.88 -14.58
N VAL A 423 11.99 8.71 -15.12
CA VAL A 423 12.35 7.41 -14.52
C VAL A 423 13.87 7.18 -14.51
N LEU A 424 14.61 7.73 -15.48
CA LEU A 424 16.07 7.53 -15.58
C LEU A 424 16.82 8.11 -14.37
N GLY A 425 16.33 9.20 -13.79
CA GLY A 425 16.89 9.82 -12.60
C GLY A 425 16.88 8.89 -11.38
N VAL A 426 15.94 7.94 -11.30
CA VAL A 426 15.88 6.94 -10.23
C VAL A 426 16.54 5.62 -10.66
N LEU A 427 16.29 5.16 -11.88
CA LEU A 427 16.83 3.90 -12.40
C LEU A 427 18.37 3.93 -12.49
N SER A 428 18.95 5.10 -12.78
CA SER A 428 20.40 5.30 -12.82
C SER A 428 21.09 5.16 -11.45
N LEU A 429 20.35 5.33 -10.36
CA LEU A 429 20.85 5.23 -9.00
C LEU A 429 20.79 3.80 -8.45
N LEU A 430 20.04 2.90 -9.08
CA LEU A 430 20.00 1.50 -8.68
C LEU A 430 21.28 0.75 -9.09
N PRO A 431 21.72 -0.23 -8.26
CA PRO A 431 22.77 -1.16 -8.64
C PRO A 431 22.47 -1.85 -10.00
N PRO A 432 23.48 -2.09 -10.85
CA PRO A 432 23.26 -2.63 -12.19
C PRO A 432 22.57 -4.00 -12.21
N ASP A 433 22.77 -4.83 -11.19
CA ASP A 433 22.12 -6.14 -11.04
C ASP A 433 20.60 -6.03 -10.88
N ALA A 434 20.09 -4.90 -10.37
CA ALA A 434 18.66 -4.69 -10.17
C ALA A 434 17.88 -4.60 -11.49
N ALA A 435 18.43 -3.88 -12.47
CA ALA A 435 17.77 -3.63 -13.76
C ALA A 435 18.25 -4.58 -14.88
N ALA A 436 19.33 -5.34 -14.65
CA ALA A 436 19.86 -6.31 -15.62
C ALA A 436 18.81 -7.31 -16.16
N PRO A 437 17.87 -7.85 -15.35
CA PRO A 437 16.85 -8.77 -15.84
C PRO A 437 15.91 -8.15 -16.90
N PHE A 438 15.82 -6.81 -16.96
CA PHE A 438 14.91 -6.08 -17.84
C PHE A 438 15.61 -5.46 -19.05
N LEU A 439 16.84 -5.88 -19.36
CA LEU A 439 17.64 -5.32 -20.46
C LEU A 439 16.90 -5.34 -21.81
N HIS A 440 16.23 -6.44 -22.13
CA HIS A 440 15.49 -6.56 -23.39
C HIS A 440 14.35 -5.55 -23.48
N SER A 441 13.53 -5.44 -22.43
CA SER A 441 12.46 -4.43 -22.36
C SER A 441 13.00 -3.00 -22.44
N LEU A 442 14.14 -2.72 -21.81
CA LEU A 442 14.79 -1.41 -21.89
C LEU A 442 15.27 -1.06 -23.31
N GLU A 443 15.72 -2.06 -24.08
CA GLU A 443 16.10 -1.90 -25.49
C GLU A 443 14.87 -1.62 -26.35
N ASP A 444 13.78 -2.36 -26.17
CA ASP A 444 12.52 -2.13 -26.88
C ASP A 444 11.95 -0.72 -26.61
N ILE A 445 12.00 -0.28 -25.34
CA ILE A 445 11.61 1.08 -24.96
C ILE A 445 12.51 2.12 -25.64
N LEU A 446 13.82 1.89 -25.72
CA LEU A 446 14.75 2.83 -26.37
C LEU A 446 14.41 3.02 -27.85
N ASP A 447 14.05 1.94 -28.54
CA ASP A 447 13.62 1.99 -29.94
C ASP A 447 12.32 2.80 -30.09
N GLN A 448 11.34 2.57 -29.22
CA GLN A 448 10.10 3.35 -29.20
C GLN A 448 10.33 4.84 -28.90
N LEU A 449 11.26 5.18 -27.99
CA LEU A 449 11.63 6.57 -27.72
C LEU A 449 12.24 7.27 -28.93
N GLY A 450 13.00 6.54 -29.74
CA GLY A 450 13.54 7.03 -31.02
C GLY A 450 12.43 7.35 -32.02
N VAL A 451 11.41 6.50 -32.12
CA VAL A 451 10.25 6.71 -32.99
C VAL A 451 9.37 7.86 -32.49
N ASN A 452 9.14 7.93 -31.18
CA ASN A 452 8.26 8.92 -30.55
C ASN A 452 8.88 10.32 -30.44
N GLY A 453 10.19 10.46 -30.70
CA GLY A 453 10.89 11.74 -30.73
C GLY A 453 11.24 12.31 -29.35
N ALA A 454 11.76 11.48 -28.44
CA ALA A 454 12.24 11.93 -27.14
C ALA A 454 13.46 12.89 -27.25
N PRO A 455 13.69 13.77 -26.25
CA PRO A 455 14.84 14.68 -26.23
C PRO A 455 16.17 13.93 -26.36
N ALA A 456 17.08 14.46 -27.20
CA ALA A 456 18.35 13.80 -27.50
C ALA A 456 19.18 13.50 -26.24
N THR A 457 19.17 14.42 -25.26
CA THR A 457 19.87 14.26 -23.98
C THR A 457 19.31 13.11 -23.15
N TYR A 458 17.98 12.95 -23.13
CA TYR A 458 17.32 11.83 -22.43
C TYR A 458 17.68 10.49 -23.08
N VAL A 459 17.65 10.42 -24.41
CA VAL A 459 18.02 9.21 -25.16
C VAL A 459 19.50 8.86 -24.95
N GLU A 460 20.40 9.85 -24.90
CA GLU A 460 21.81 9.62 -24.60
C GLU A 460 22.04 9.06 -23.20
N LYS A 461 21.38 9.63 -22.18
CA LYS A 461 21.39 9.12 -20.80
C LYS A 461 20.89 7.67 -20.75
N PHE A 462 19.82 7.35 -21.48
CA PHE A 462 19.29 5.99 -21.54
C PHE A 462 20.27 5.02 -22.20
N ARG A 463 20.89 5.38 -23.33
CA ARG A 463 21.93 4.54 -23.96
C ARG A 463 23.10 4.29 -23.01
N SER A 464 23.52 5.29 -22.25
CA SER A 464 24.58 5.17 -21.24
C SER A 464 24.19 4.18 -20.12
N LEU A 465 22.94 4.24 -19.64
CA LEU A 465 22.39 3.30 -18.68
C LEU A 465 22.43 1.86 -19.21
N ILE A 466 21.90 1.60 -20.41
CA ILE A 466 21.91 0.26 -21.03
C ILE A 466 23.34 -0.25 -21.19
N ALA A 467 24.26 0.58 -21.67
CA ALA A 467 25.67 0.21 -21.82
C ALA A 467 26.31 -0.17 -20.47
N ARG A 468 25.95 0.52 -19.39
CA ARG A 468 26.40 0.19 -18.02
C ARG A 468 25.86 -1.15 -17.54
N LEU A 469 24.58 -1.44 -17.78
CA LEU A 469 23.95 -2.71 -17.42
C LEU A 469 24.61 -3.90 -18.16
N ARG A 470 24.91 -3.75 -19.46
CA ARG A 470 25.60 -4.79 -20.25
C ARG A 470 27.01 -5.11 -19.72
N ARG A 471 27.79 -4.09 -19.33
CA ARG A 471 29.13 -4.29 -18.75
C ARG A 471 29.08 -5.06 -17.43
N SER A 472 28.04 -4.84 -16.63
CA SER A 472 27.87 -5.53 -15.35
C SER A 472 27.38 -6.96 -15.51
N GLY A 473 26.49 -7.23 -16.48
CA GLY A 473 25.99 -8.57 -16.78
C GLY A 473 27.04 -9.51 -17.40
N GLY A 474 28.06 -8.95 -18.08
CA GLY A 474 29.14 -9.71 -18.69
C GLY A 474 30.26 -10.16 -17.73
N SER A 475 30.28 -9.69 -16.49
CA SER A 475 31.40 -9.92 -15.56
C SER A 475 31.21 -11.10 -14.60
N GLY A 476 30.10 -11.84 -14.71
CA GLY A 476 29.76 -12.99 -13.83
C GLY A 476 30.28 -14.36 -14.26
N LEU A 477 31.06 -14.46 -15.35
CA LEU A 477 31.62 -15.73 -15.86
C LEU A 477 33.17 -15.74 -15.92
N ALA A 478 33.84 -14.81 -15.23
CA ALA A 478 35.30 -14.71 -15.26
C ALA A 478 35.95 -14.90 -13.88
N ILE A 479 35.82 -16.10 -13.30
CA ILE A 479 36.78 -16.67 -12.33
C ILE A 479 36.77 -18.19 -12.58
N THR A 480 37.74 -18.78 -13.26
CA THR A 480 39.03 -19.19 -12.68
C THR A 480 40.18 -19.08 -13.68
N GLY A 481 41.23 -18.35 -13.29
CA GLY A 481 42.47 -18.23 -14.04
C GLY A 481 43.39 -17.19 -13.41
N SER A 482 43.80 -17.44 -12.17
CA SER A 482 44.72 -16.57 -11.42
C SER A 482 46.10 -16.42 -12.10
N PRO A 483 46.87 -15.38 -11.73
CA PRO A 483 48.05 -14.92 -12.45
C PRO A 483 49.29 -15.78 -12.11
N GLY A 484 50.00 -16.21 -13.14
CA GLY A 484 51.26 -16.95 -13.01
C GLY A 484 52.36 -16.31 -13.84
N ALA A 485 53.18 -15.48 -13.20
CA ALA A 485 54.48 -15.10 -13.70
C ALA A 485 55.34 -16.37 -13.89
N GLY A 486 55.78 -16.63 -15.12
CA GLY A 486 56.53 -17.83 -15.48
C GLY A 486 57.49 -17.56 -16.63
N SER A 487 58.63 -16.96 -16.29
CA SER A 487 59.83 -16.89 -17.12
C SER A 487 60.27 -18.28 -17.57
N LYS A 488 60.44 -18.50 -18.89
CA LYS A 488 61.72 -19.01 -19.46
C LYS A 488 61.71 -19.10 -20.99
N ARG A 489 62.68 -18.40 -21.55
CA ARG A 489 63.25 -18.54 -22.89
C ARG A 489 63.75 -19.98 -23.12
N HIS A 490 63.61 -20.49 -24.33
CA HIS A 490 64.60 -21.41 -24.92
C HIS A 490 64.93 -20.92 -26.33
N GLY A 491 66.09 -20.26 -26.40
CA GLY A 491 66.84 -20.04 -27.62
C GLY A 491 67.71 -21.26 -27.93
N HIS A 492 68.08 -21.30 -29.21
CA HIS A 492 68.95 -22.24 -29.89
C HIS A 492 70.14 -22.80 -29.09
N SER A 493 70.31 -24.10 -29.28
CA SER A 493 71.54 -24.89 -29.18
C SER A 493 72.76 -24.20 -29.79
N GLN A 494 73.90 -24.22 -29.09
CA GLN A 494 75.14 -24.88 -29.59
C GLN A 494 76.30 -24.79 -28.57
N SER A 495 76.89 -25.97 -28.34
CA SER A 495 78.32 -26.25 -28.25
C SER A 495 79.15 -25.62 -27.12
N HIS A 496 79.34 -26.42 -26.06
CA HIS A 496 80.48 -26.32 -25.14
C HIS A 496 81.76 -26.84 -25.80
N ASP A 497 82.86 -26.10 -25.65
CA ASP A 497 84.21 -26.59 -25.87
C ASP A 497 85.11 -26.21 -24.67
N ARG A 498 86.03 -27.13 -24.33
CA ARG A 498 87.15 -27.06 -23.36
C ARG A 498 86.78 -27.10 -21.86
N GLY A 499 87.36 -27.94 -21.01
CA GLY A 499 88.42 -28.94 -21.16
C GLY A 499 89.00 -29.36 -19.78
N SER A 500 89.61 -30.56 -19.76
CA SER A 500 90.56 -31.12 -18.77
C SER A 500 90.03 -31.70 -17.44
N LYS A 501 90.07 -33.03 -17.21
CA LYS A 501 91.20 -33.97 -16.89
C LYS A 501 91.54 -34.04 -15.39
N ARG A 502 91.25 -35.17 -14.72
CA ARG A 502 92.27 -36.13 -14.18
C ARG A 502 91.69 -37.31 -13.38
N MET A 503 92.31 -38.47 -13.62
CA MET A 503 92.52 -39.67 -12.77
C MET A 503 91.26 -40.48 -12.39
N ARG A 504 91.25 -41.81 -12.48
CA ARG A 504 92.34 -42.80 -12.47
C ARG A 504 91.94 -44.04 -13.26
#